data_AF-A0A1G2G220-F1
#
_entry.id   AF-A0A1G2G220-F1
#
_cell.length_a   1.000
_cell.length_b   1.000
_cell.length_c   1.000
_cell.angle_alpha   90.00
_cell.angle_beta   90.00
_cell.angle_gamma   90.00
#
_symmetry.space_group_name_H-M   'P 1'
#
loop_
_entity.id
_entity.type
_entity.pdbx_description
1 polymer ?
#
loop_
_entity_poly.entity_id
_entity_poly.type
_entity_poly.pdbx_seq_one_letter_code
_entity_poly.pdbx_strand_id
1 'polypeptide(L)'
;MQSESQNSTSPSWDEIFQEIGKQLRARSELLTKRVLKISLPALAILFLIQLFGRLSQFNTNPSEAFLQLQISSILWGSITLVIVIVFMIIFMTIFKIEEAIWLDSYFDKVNLTPEESQRISKRLYGGWCSLQYKIFYRYYLWVILAIVALLYSWIYIIVISDFGKSLPPEFTQILSSTLFIGGGIGIIFWIRYLKIKLSYVPFLFLDRYDANLAGSSKFWSEFFNELNQLNIVSKGNSFKKNVMIELGGDVAMTLVEYIAQRIQIGFNVAGLALSGVAGAVVGASGYTVTRGAVEVAQRVIMFAKLTGKCVLYRYAYKNIHGETHHINEYVYSLK
;
A
#
# COMPACT_ATOMS: atom_id res chain seq x y z
N MET A 1 16.80 45.03 11.04
CA MET A 1 16.94 44.31 9.75
C MET A 1 18.32 43.68 9.70
N GLN A 2 18.43 42.43 10.12
CA GLN A 2 19.54 41.54 9.81
C GLN A 2 18.89 40.23 9.39
N SER A 3 19.03 39.91 8.10
CA SER A 3 18.56 38.66 7.51
C SER A 3 19.49 37.55 7.97
N GLU A 4 19.10 36.80 8.99
CA GLU A 4 19.63 35.47 9.18
C GLU A 4 19.22 34.64 7.96
N SER A 5 20.17 34.40 7.06
CA SER A 5 20.05 33.40 6.03
C SER A 5 19.86 32.05 6.72
N GLN A 6 18.59 31.64 6.88
CA GLN A 6 18.25 30.26 7.21
C GLN A 6 18.76 29.39 6.06
N ASN A 7 19.98 28.87 6.22
CA ASN A 7 20.51 27.77 5.42
C ASN A 7 19.68 26.53 5.75
N SER A 8 18.46 26.49 5.20
CA SER A 8 17.55 25.36 5.22
C SER A 8 18.14 24.30 4.27
N THR A 9 19.01 23.47 4.83
CA THR A 9 19.58 22.32 4.14
C THR A 9 18.68 21.12 4.38
N SER A 10 18.06 20.63 3.30
CA SER A 10 17.25 19.39 3.28
C SER A 10 17.98 18.24 4.01
N PRO A 11 17.27 17.42 4.82
CA PRO A 11 17.87 16.45 5.76
C PRO A 11 18.80 15.48 5.04
N SER A 12 19.96 15.18 5.60
CA SER A 12 20.97 14.36 4.93
C SER A 12 20.49 12.93 4.67
N TRP A 13 21.10 12.23 3.71
CA TRP A 13 20.79 10.79 3.49
C TRP A 13 21.11 9.96 4.73
N ASP A 14 22.21 10.28 5.43
CA ASP A 14 22.61 9.60 6.66
C ASP A 14 21.55 9.74 7.75
N GLU A 15 21.00 10.94 7.93
CA GLU A 15 19.92 11.20 8.89
C GLU A 15 18.67 10.38 8.55
N ILE A 16 18.25 10.37 7.28
CA ILE A 16 17.09 9.61 6.81
C ILE A 16 17.29 8.11 7.07
N PHE A 17 18.45 7.55 6.70
CA PHE A 17 18.73 6.12 6.87
C PHE A 17 18.93 5.73 8.32
N GLN A 18 19.53 6.59 9.15
CA GLN A 18 19.65 6.36 10.59
C GLN A 18 18.27 6.28 11.24
N GLU A 19 17.36 7.20 10.93
CA GLU A 19 16.01 7.16 11.50
C GLU A 19 15.21 5.94 11.00
N ILE A 20 15.32 5.59 9.71
CA ILE A 20 14.76 4.33 9.20
C ILE A 20 15.30 3.13 9.98
N GLY A 21 16.61 3.06 10.19
CA GLY A 21 17.26 1.96 10.91
C GLY A 21 16.81 1.86 12.38
N LYS A 22 16.72 3.00 13.08
CA LYS A 22 16.23 3.06 14.47
C LYS A 22 14.79 2.56 14.56
N GLN A 23 13.90 3.05 13.70
CA GLN A 23 12.48 2.68 13.70
C GLN A 23 12.27 1.21 13.35
N LEU A 24 12.98 0.70 12.34
CA LEU A 24 12.92 -0.71 11.98
C LEU A 24 13.44 -1.60 13.09
N ARG A 25 14.56 -1.26 13.74
CA ARG A 25 15.08 -2.03 14.87
C ARG A 25 14.10 -2.04 16.04
N ALA A 26 13.44 -0.92 16.34
CA ALA A 26 12.50 -0.81 17.45
C ALA A 26 11.15 -1.51 17.19
N ARG A 27 10.68 -1.56 15.93
CA ARG A 27 9.30 -1.94 15.61
C ARG A 27 9.16 -3.15 14.68
N SER A 28 10.23 -3.69 14.08
CA SER A 28 10.16 -4.80 13.11
C SER A 28 9.48 -6.07 13.63
N GLU A 29 9.74 -6.47 14.87
CA GLU A 29 9.08 -7.63 15.47
C GLU A 29 7.58 -7.40 15.63
N LEU A 30 7.19 -6.23 16.15
CA LEU A 30 5.80 -5.84 16.33
C LEU A 30 5.08 -5.72 14.98
N LEU A 31 5.73 -5.12 13.98
CA LEU A 31 5.25 -5.06 12.60
C LEU A 31 4.96 -6.46 12.08
N THR A 32 5.93 -7.37 12.18
CA THR A 32 5.80 -8.75 11.70
C THR A 32 4.65 -9.48 12.37
N LYS A 33 4.55 -9.39 13.70
CA LYS A 33 3.46 -10.02 14.46
C LYS A 33 2.08 -9.48 14.05
N ARG A 34 1.94 -8.16 13.90
CA ARG A 34 0.68 -7.52 13.50
C ARG A 34 0.28 -7.92 12.09
N VAL A 35 1.21 -7.86 11.14
CA VAL A 35 0.97 -8.21 9.74
C VAL A 35 0.55 -9.66 9.61
N LEU A 36 1.28 -10.60 10.24
CA LEU A 36 0.93 -12.01 10.23
C LEU A 36 -0.42 -12.25 10.88
N LYS A 37 -0.73 -11.61 12.02
CA LYS A 37 -2.05 -11.76 12.65
C LYS A 37 -3.20 -11.32 11.74
N ILE A 38 -3.01 -10.26 10.95
CA ILE A 38 -4.02 -9.76 10.01
C ILE A 38 -4.12 -10.67 8.76
N SER A 39 -2.98 -11.14 8.24
CA SER A 39 -2.95 -11.95 7.01
C SER A 39 -3.17 -13.45 7.23
N LEU A 40 -3.03 -13.95 8.46
CA LEU A 40 -3.14 -15.37 8.79
C LEU A 40 -4.42 -16.03 8.28
N PRO A 41 -5.63 -15.43 8.42
CA PRO A 41 -6.85 -16.04 7.89
C PRO A 41 -6.80 -16.23 6.36
N ALA A 42 -6.27 -15.25 5.63
CA ALA A 42 -6.12 -15.36 4.17
C ALA A 42 -5.06 -16.40 3.78
N LEU A 43 -3.94 -16.42 4.51
CA LEU A 43 -2.88 -17.41 4.31
C LEU A 43 -3.37 -18.84 4.57
N ALA A 44 -4.25 -19.04 5.56
CA ALA A 44 -4.88 -20.33 5.85
C ALA A 44 -5.84 -20.76 4.72
N ILE A 45 -6.66 -19.84 4.20
CA ILE A 45 -7.53 -20.13 3.05
C ILE A 45 -6.71 -20.46 1.81
N LEU A 46 -5.66 -19.69 1.52
CA LEU A 46 -4.76 -19.96 0.40
C LEU A 46 -4.08 -21.32 0.55
N PHE A 47 -3.64 -21.68 1.76
CA PHE A 47 -3.09 -23.01 2.05
C PHE A 47 -4.09 -24.10 1.69
N LEU A 48 -5.33 -24.00 2.18
CA LEU A 48 -6.39 -24.98 1.93
C LEU A 48 -6.70 -25.10 0.44
N ILE A 49 -6.84 -23.99 -0.28
CA ILE A 49 -7.07 -23.98 -1.74
C ILE A 49 -5.95 -24.74 -2.46
N GLN A 50 -4.69 -24.45 -2.12
CA GLN A 50 -3.53 -25.10 -2.74
C GLN A 50 -3.44 -26.59 -2.37
N LEU A 51 -3.75 -26.94 -1.12
CA LEU A 51 -3.77 -28.32 -0.67
C LEU A 51 -4.83 -29.14 -1.39
N PHE A 52 -6.08 -28.67 -1.43
CA PHE A 52 -7.17 -29.35 -2.13
C PHE A 52 -6.92 -29.45 -3.64
N GLY A 53 -6.38 -28.40 -4.26
CA GLY A 53 -6.01 -28.41 -5.67
C GLY A 53 -4.91 -29.42 -6.01
N ARG A 54 -3.99 -29.69 -5.08
CA ARG A 54 -2.95 -30.73 -5.26
C ARG A 54 -3.50 -32.12 -4.96
N LEU A 55 -4.32 -32.28 -3.94
CA LEU A 55 -4.95 -33.56 -3.60
C LEU A 55 -5.90 -34.05 -4.71
N SER A 56 -6.61 -33.15 -5.40
CA SER A 56 -7.48 -33.52 -6.51
C SER A 56 -6.70 -34.09 -7.71
N GLN A 57 -5.45 -33.67 -7.94
CA GLN A 57 -4.60 -34.22 -9.00
C GLN A 57 -4.22 -35.69 -8.77
N PHE A 58 -4.25 -36.16 -7.52
CA PHE A 58 -3.97 -37.56 -7.19
C PHE A 58 -5.20 -38.48 -7.34
N ASN A 59 -6.40 -37.93 -7.50
CA ASN A 59 -7.64 -38.71 -7.52
C ASN A 59 -8.30 -38.63 -8.90
N THR A 60 -7.86 -39.49 -9.83
CA THR A 60 -8.26 -39.48 -11.25
C THR A 60 -9.71 -39.92 -11.49
N ASN A 61 -10.35 -40.60 -10.54
CA ASN A 61 -11.77 -40.97 -10.56
C ASN A 61 -12.48 -40.47 -9.29
N PRO A 62 -12.83 -39.17 -9.22
CA PRO A 62 -13.52 -38.63 -8.06
C PRO A 62 -14.93 -39.22 -7.95
N SER A 63 -15.27 -39.76 -6.78
CA SER A 63 -16.66 -40.15 -6.46
C SER A 63 -17.60 -38.93 -6.52
N GLU A 64 -18.90 -39.14 -6.75
CA GLU A 64 -19.89 -38.04 -6.74
C GLU A 64 -19.91 -37.26 -5.41
N ALA A 65 -19.64 -37.94 -4.29
CA ALA A 65 -19.49 -37.32 -2.97
C ALA A 65 -18.29 -36.36 -2.92
N PHE A 66 -17.17 -36.70 -3.58
CA PHE A 66 -16.01 -35.82 -3.69
C PHE A 66 -16.29 -34.61 -4.59
N LEU A 67 -17.05 -34.80 -5.68
CA LEU A 67 -17.46 -33.71 -6.56
C LEU A 67 -18.41 -32.72 -5.85
N GLN A 68 -19.39 -33.21 -5.10
CA GLN A 68 -20.27 -32.37 -4.27
C GLN A 68 -19.49 -31.64 -3.16
N LEU A 69 -18.52 -32.31 -2.54
CA LEU A 69 -17.65 -31.69 -1.54
C LEU A 69 -16.75 -30.61 -2.16
N GLN A 70 -16.26 -30.80 -3.38
CA GLN A 70 -15.54 -29.77 -4.12
C GLN A 70 -16.41 -28.55 -4.47
N ILE A 71 -17.61 -28.76 -5.02
CA ILE A 71 -18.51 -27.66 -5.39
C ILE A 71 -18.94 -26.87 -4.16
N SER A 72 -19.32 -27.56 -3.07
CA SER A 72 -19.67 -26.90 -1.81
C SER A 72 -18.47 -26.17 -1.18
N SER A 73 -17.26 -26.74 -1.26
CA SER A 73 -16.03 -26.08 -0.80
C SER A 73 -15.69 -24.83 -1.63
N ILE A 74 -15.97 -24.83 -2.94
CA ILE A 74 -15.78 -23.66 -3.80
C ILE A 74 -16.77 -22.55 -3.42
N LEU A 75 -18.05 -22.88 -3.24
CA LEU A 75 -19.09 -21.92 -2.86
C LEU A 75 -18.83 -21.30 -1.48
N TRP A 76 -18.65 -22.13 -0.44
CA TRP A 76 -18.36 -21.66 0.91
C TRP A 76 -16.98 -21.02 1.02
N GLY A 77 -15.98 -21.54 0.30
CA GLY A 77 -14.65 -20.95 0.20
C GLY A 77 -14.67 -19.56 -0.41
N SER A 78 -15.49 -19.33 -1.44
CA SER A 78 -15.62 -18.02 -2.09
C SER A 78 -16.25 -16.99 -1.15
N ILE A 79 -17.33 -17.34 -0.44
CA ILE A 79 -17.96 -16.45 0.55
C ILE A 79 -16.98 -16.11 1.67
N THR A 80 -16.28 -17.13 2.19
CA THR A 80 -15.28 -16.94 3.26
C THR A 80 -14.13 -16.05 2.80
N LEU A 81 -13.68 -16.21 1.55
CA LEU A 81 -12.63 -15.38 0.96
C LEU A 81 -13.05 -13.91 0.85
N VAL A 82 -14.30 -13.62 0.48
CA VAL A 82 -14.82 -12.23 0.47
C VAL A 82 -14.80 -11.63 1.87
N ILE A 83 -15.28 -12.36 2.87
CA ILE A 83 -15.28 -11.89 4.27
C ILE A 83 -13.86 -11.60 4.75
N VAL A 84 -12.91 -12.49 4.46
CA VAL A 84 -11.51 -12.32 4.83
C VAL A 84 -10.87 -11.14 4.11
N ILE A 85 -11.19 -10.91 2.84
CA ILE A 85 -10.71 -9.72 2.10
C ILE A 85 -11.22 -8.44 2.77
N VAL A 86 -12.51 -8.35 3.09
CA VAL A 86 -13.09 -7.18 3.76
C VAL A 86 -12.44 -6.95 5.12
N PHE A 87 -12.29 -8.02 5.91
CA PHE A 87 -11.57 -7.97 7.19
C PHE A 87 -10.15 -7.44 7.02
N MET A 88 -9.38 -7.99 6.07
CA MET A 88 -8.01 -7.56 5.81
C MET A 88 -7.94 -6.08 5.41
N ILE A 89 -8.84 -5.60 4.56
CA ILE A 89 -8.87 -4.19 4.14
C ILE A 89 -9.05 -3.26 5.35
N ILE A 90 -9.99 -3.58 6.24
CA ILE A 90 -10.27 -2.77 7.43
C ILE A 90 -9.07 -2.78 8.36
N PHE A 91 -8.59 -3.97 8.75
CA PHE A 91 -7.49 -4.08 9.72
C PHE A 91 -6.16 -3.58 9.18
N MET A 92 -5.87 -3.76 7.89
CA MET A 92 -4.68 -3.16 7.26
C MET A 92 -4.77 -1.64 7.17
N THR A 93 -5.97 -1.07 7.03
CA THR A 93 -6.15 0.39 7.05
C THR A 93 -5.93 0.94 8.44
N ILE A 94 -6.51 0.32 9.47
CA ILE A 94 -6.26 0.67 10.87
C ILE A 94 -4.76 0.58 11.17
N PHE A 95 -4.10 -0.49 10.72
CA PHE A 95 -2.68 -0.68 10.95
C PHE A 95 -1.81 0.37 10.26
N LYS A 96 -2.15 0.81 9.03
CA LYS A 96 -1.46 1.93 8.37
C LYS A 96 -1.56 3.25 9.16
N ILE A 97 -2.67 3.48 9.83
CA ILE A 97 -2.85 4.65 10.72
C ILE A 97 -1.98 4.48 11.97
N GLU A 98 -1.98 3.27 12.57
CA GLU A 98 -1.14 2.92 13.72
C GLU A 98 0.36 3.14 13.41
N GLU A 99 0.84 2.75 12.23
CA GLU A 99 2.21 2.99 11.76
C GLU A 99 2.57 4.48 11.71
N ALA A 100 1.65 5.33 11.23
CA ALA A 100 1.87 6.78 11.22
C ALA A 100 1.94 7.36 12.64
N ILE A 101 1.04 6.92 13.54
CA ILE A 101 1.03 7.33 14.96
C ILE A 101 2.31 6.89 15.68
N TRP A 102 2.85 5.71 15.39
CA TRP A 102 4.10 5.25 15.99
C TRP A 102 5.27 6.18 15.66
N LEU A 103 5.35 6.61 14.39
CA LEU A 103 6.39 7.54 13.96
C LEU A 103 6.19 8.89 14.61
N ASP A 104 4.96 9.40 14.58
CA ASP A 104 4.63 10.71 15.10
C ASP A 104 4.92 10.80 16.61
N SER A 105 4.39 9.87 17.40
CA SER A 105 4.61 9.79 18.84
C SER A 105 6.07 9.56 19.25
N TYR A 106 6.87 8.89 18.40
CA TYR A 106 8.30 8.72 18.63
C TYR A 106 9.03 10.05 18.49
N PHE A 107 8.78 10.79 17.41
CA PHE A 107 9.44 12.07 17.18
C PHE A 107 8.94 13.17 18.14
N ASP A 108 7.69 13.07 18.60
CA ASP A 108 7.09 13.96 19.61
C ASP A 108 7.54 13.62 21.04
N LYS A 109 8.29 12.52 21.22
CA LYS A 109 8.76 12.00 22.52
C LYS A 109 7.63 11.65 23.50
N VAL A 110 6.42 11.46 23.01
CA VAL A 110 5.26 10.99 23.79
C VAL A 110 5.37 9.48 24.08
N ASN A 111 6.03 8.72 23.19
CA ASN A 111 6.30 7.29 23.34
C ASN A 111 5.08 6.44 23.71
N LEU A 112 4.08 6.41 22.82
CA LEU A 112 2.89 5.61 23.02
C LEU A 112 3.20 4.10 23.06
N THR A 113 2.46 3.40 23.91
CA THR A 113 2.45 1.93 23.92
C THR A 113 1.71 1.40 22.68
N PRO A 114 2.02 0.17 22.22
CA PRO A 114 1.33 -0.43 21.07
C PRO A 114 -0.19 -0.51 21.21
N GLU A 115 -0.70 -0.66 22.44
CA GLU A 115 -2.13 -0.75 22.72
C GLU A 115 -2.82 0.62 22.61
N GLU A 116 -2.18 1.68 23.13
CA GLU A 116 -2.66 3.05 23.00
C GLU A 116 -2.69 3.48 21.53
N SER A 117 -1.61 3.25 20.79
CA SER A 117 -1.57 3.56 19.34
C SER A 117 -2.66 2.81 18.57
N GLN A 118 -2.93 1.56 18.95
CA GLN A 118 -4.00 0.79 18.34
C GLN A 118 -5.39 1.35 18.70
N ARG A 119 -5.60 1.86 19.92
CA ARG A 119 -6.89 2.46 20.31
C ARG A 119 -7.13 3.76 19.54
N ILE A 120 -6.11 4.60 19.43
CA ILE A 120 -6.16 5.85 18.65
C ILE A 120 -6.45 5.53 17.17
N SER A 121 -5.72 4.60 16.57
CA SER A 121 -5.89 4.26 15.14
C SER A 121 -7.30 3.77 14.80
N LYS A 122 -7.94 3.00 15.69
CA LYS A 122 -9.34 2.56 15.53
C LYS A 122 -10.31 3.74 15.56
N ARG A 123 -10.11 4.70 16.48
CA ARG A 123 -10.96 5.89 16.59
C ARG A 123 -10.78 6.82 15.39
N LEU A 124 -9.57 6.92 14.85
CA LEU A 124 -9.26 7.72 13.67
C LEU A 124 -9.71 7.11 12.34
N TYR A 125 -10.07 5.81 12.33
CA TYR A 125 -10.43 5.08 11.11
C TYR A 125 -11.49 5.80 10.26
N GLY A 126 -12.56 6.31 10.88
CA GLY A 126 -13.62 7.03 10.15
C GLY A 126 -13.11 8.33 9.51
N GLY A 127 -12.33 9.12 10.25
CA GLY A 127 -11.70 10.33 9.73
C GLY A 127 -10.72 10.05 8.59
N TRP A 128 -9.94 8.99 8.72
CA TRP A 128 -9.01 8.54 7.69
C TRP A 128 -9.75 8.08 6.42
N CYS A 129 -10.84 7.32 6.54
CA CYS A 129 -11.67 6.93 5.41
C CYS A 129 -12.25 8.15 4.68
N SER A 130 -12.70 9.16 5.43
CA SER A 130 -13.16 10.44 4.86
C SER A 130 -12.04 11.14 4.09
N LEU A 131 -10.84 11.22 4.66
CA LEU A 131 -9.66 11.76 3.99
C LEU A 131 -9.35 11.02 2.68
N GLN A 132 -9.34 9.69 2.69
CA GLN A 132 -9.10 8.88 1.50
C GLN A 132 -10.15 9.13 0.42
N TYR A 133 -11.43 9.24 0.81
CA TYR A 133 -12.51 9.59 -0.11
C TYR A 133 -12.33 10.98 -0.74
N LYS A 134 -11.95 11.99 0.05
CA LYS A 134 -11.66 13.35 -0.46
C LYS A 134 -10.47 13.36 -1.41
N ILE A 135 -9.40 12.62 -1.09
CA ILE A 135 -8.24 12.45 -1.96
C ILE A 135 -8.63 11.75 -3.27
N PHE A 136 -9.43 10.68 -3.19
CA PHE A 136 -9.94 9.96 -4.35
C PHE A 136 -10.69 10.90 -5.30
N TYR A 137 -11.66 11.64 -4.77
CA TYR A 137 -12.45 12.57 -5.56
C TYR A 137 -11.60 13.68 -6.19
N ARG A 138 -10.64 14.24 -5.44
CA ARG A 138 -9.82 15.36 -5.90
C ARG A 138 -8.73 14.97 -6.91
N TYR A 139 -8.11 13.80 -6.76
CA TYR A 139 -6.91 13.44 -7.51
C TYR A 139 -7.06 12.21 -8.41
N TYR A 140 -7.96 11.28 -8.12
CA TYR A 140 -8.05 10.02 -8.86
C TYR A 140 -9.26 9.95 -9.78
N LEU A 141 -10.41 10.48 -9.36
CA LEU A 141 -11.68 10.35 -10.08
C LEU A 141 -11.58 10.83 -11.53
N TRP A 142 -11.07 12.04 -11.76
CA TRP A 142 -10.97 12.62 -13.11
C TRP A 142 -10.06 11.81 -14.04
N VAL A 143 -8.99 11.24 -13.51
CA VAL A 143 -8.08 10.41 -14.29
C VAL A 143 -8.72 9.07 -14.62
N ILE A 144 -9.43 8.47 -13.68
CA ILE A 144 -10.19 7.23 -13.93
C ILE A 144 -11.25 7.49 -15.00
N LEU A 145 -12.02 8.57 -14.90
CA LEU A 145 -13.01 8.95 -15.91
C LEU A 145 -12.37 9.19 -17.28
N ALA A 146 -11.21 9.85 -17.33
CA ALA A 146 -10.46 10.03 -18.57
C ALA A 146 -10.02 8.69 -19.18
N ILE A 147 -9.51 7.76 -18.36
CA ILE A 147 -9.12 6.41 -18.82
C ILE A 147 -10.33 5.65 -19.34
N VAL A 148 -11.46 5.68 -18.62
CA VAL A 148 -12.70 5.02 -19.05
C VAL A 148 -13.20 5.61 -20.37
N ALA A 149 -13.17 6.94 -20.51
CA ALA A 149 -13.56 7.62 -21.76
C ALA A 149 -12.63 7.28 -22.93
N LEU A 150 -11.32 7.19 -22.68
CA LEU A 150 -10.33 6.77 -23.68
C LEU A 150 -10.54 5.32 -24.10
N LEU A 151 -10.74 4.40 -23.15
CA LEU A 151 -11.03 2.99 -23.43
C LEU A 151 -12.34 2.82 -24.21
N TYR A 152 -13.39 3.54 -23.80
CA TYR A 152 -14.68 3.51 -24.51
C TYR A 152 -14.56 4.02 -25.94
N SER A 153 -13.91 5.19 -26.13
CA SER A 153 -13.65 5.75 -27.46
C SER A 153 -12.83 4.80 -28.31
N TRP A 154 -11.83 4.14 -27.72
CA TRP A 154 -10.98 3.17 -28.42
C TRP A 154 -11.77 1.93 -28.87
N ILE A 155 -12.58 1.35 -27.98
CA ILE A 155 -13.48 0.23 -28.32
C ILE A 155 -14.44 0.64 -29.44
N TYR A 156 -15.04 1.82 -29.34
CA TYR A 156 -15.95 2.32 -30.36
C TYR A 156 -15.27 2.45 -31.73
N ILE A 157 -14.08 3.06 -31.78
CA ILE A 157 -13.34 3.27 -33.02
C ILE A 157 -12.97 1.92 -33.65
N ILE A 158 -12.42 0.96 -32.89
CA ILE A 158 -11.87 -0.27 -33.46
C ILE A 158 -12.92 -1.35 -33.72
N VAL A 159 -13.87 -1.52 -32.80
CA VAL A 159 -14.81 -2.64 -32.83
C VAL A 159 -16.12 -2.26 -33.52
N ILE A 160 -16.58 -1.02 -33.33
CA ILE A 160 -17.94 -0.62 -33.69
C ILE A 160 -17.95 0.16 -35.02
N SER A 161 -17.05 1.13 -35.17
CA SER A 161 -17.06 2.06 -36.32
C SER A 161 -16.67 1.38 -37.63
N ASP A 162 -17.26 1.85 -38.73
CA ASP A 162 -16.93 1.35 -40.08
C ASP A 162 -15.50 1.73 -40.51
N PHE A 163 -14.94 2.80 -39.91
CA PHE A 163 -13.54 3.16 -40.05
C PHE A 163 -12.61 2.10 -39.42
N GLY A 164 -12.91 1.63 -38.20
CA GLY A 164 -12.11 0.59 -37.55
C GLY A 164 -12.08 -0.72 -38.32
N LYS A 165 -13.22 -1.09 -38.91
CA LYS A 165 -13.37 -2.30 -39.73
C LYS A 165 -12.66 -2.23 -41.07
N SER A 166 -12.48 -1.03 -41.63
CA SER A 166 -11.78 -0.83 -42.91
C SER A 166 -10.26 -0.75 -42.76
N LEU A 167 -9.76 -0.59 -41.53
CA LEU A 167 -8.32 -0.58 -41.25
C LEU A 167 -7.70 -1.98 -41.36
N PRO A 168 -6.49 -2.12 -41.92
CA PRO A 168 -5.75 -3.37 -41.89
C PRO A 168 -5.52 -3.88 -40.46
N PRO A 169 -5.58 -5.20 -40.20
CA PRO A 169 -5.37 -5.79 -38.88
C PRO A 169 -4.03 -5.40 -38.22
N GLU A 170 -2.97 -5.26 -39.02
CA GLU A 170 -1.66 -4.84 -38.52
C GLU A 170 -1.70 -3.41 -37.95
N PHE A 171 -2.46 -2.52 -38.60
CA PHE A 171 -2.60 -1.14 -38.17
C PHE A 171 -3.43 -1.04 -36.89
N THR A 172 -4.52 -1.80 -36.78
CA THR A 172 -5.31 -1.86 -35.54
C THR A 172 -4.49 -2.40 -34.38
N GLN A 173 -3.64 -3.41 -34.60
CA GLN A 173 -2.73 -3.94 -33.58
C GLN A 173 -1.68 -2.93 -33.12
N ILE A 174 -1.07 -2.18 -34.04
CA ILE A 174 -0.09 -1.13 -33.71
C ILE A 174 -0.76 -0.01 -32.90
N LEU A 175 -1.94 0.44 -33.32
CA LEU A 175 -2.69 1.48 -32.61
C LEU A 175 -3.09 1.03 -31.20
N SER A 176 -3.56 -0.22 -31.08
CA SER A 176 -3.86 -0.86 -29.78
C SER A 176 -2.64 -0.83 -28.87
N SER A 177 -1.52 -1.35 -29.36
CA SER A 177 -0.28 -1.49 -28.61
C SER A 177 0.26 -0.13 -28.18
N THR A 178 0.19 0.87 -29.05
CA THR A 178 0.60 2.24 -28.75
C THR A 178 -0.24 2.85 -27.64
N LEU A 179 -1.57 2.66 -27.66
CA LEU A 179 -2.45 3.17 -26.61
C LEU A 179 -2.21 2.45 -25.28
N PHE A 180 -2.04 1.13 -25.29
CA PHE A 180 -1.76 0.37 -24.08
C PHE A 180 -0.39 0.72 -23.47
N ILE A 181 0.66 0.80 -24.29
CA ILE A 181 2.02 1.13 -23.82
C ILE A 181 2.08 2.59 -23.40
N GLY A 182 1.66 3.52 -24.26
CA GLY A 182 1.69 4.96 -23.98
C GLY A 182 0.80 5.34 -22.79
N GLY A 183 -0.43 4.80 -22.77
CA GLY A 183 -1.36 4.96 -21.65
C GLY A 183 -0.84 4.34 -20.36
N GLY A 184 -0.28 3.12 -20.43
CA GLY A 184 0.34 2.44 -19.30
C GLY A 184 1.49 3.24 -18.70
N ILE A 185 2.40 3.75 -19.54
CA ILE A 185 3.49 4.63 -19.11
C ILE A 185 2.93 5.90 -18.44
N GLY A 186 1.95 6.56 -19.05
CA GLY A 186 1.30 7.74 -18.49
C GLY A 186 0.69 7.49 -17.12
N ILE A 187 -0.02 6.37 -16.95
CA ILE A 187 -0.60 5.95 -15.66
C ILE A 187 0.48 5.71 -14.61
N ILE A 188 1.59 5.05 -14.98
CA ILE A 188 2.71 4.79 -14.06
C ILE A 188 3.31 6.11 -13.56
N PHE A 189 3.59 7.05 -14.46
CA PHE A 189 4.10 8.38 -14.09
C PHE A 189 3.12 9.15 -13.22
N TRP A 190 1.83 9.11 -13.56
CA TRP A 190 0.77 9.77 -12.78
C TRP A 190 0.66 9.21 -11.35
N ILE A 191 0.59 7.89 -11.21
CA ILE A 191 0.54 7.22 -9.90
C ILE A 191 1.79 7.58 -9.08
N ARG A 192 2.97 7.58 -9.70
CA ARG A 192 4.22 7.97 -9.04
C ARG A 192 4.17 9.41 -8.56
N TYR A 193 3.73 10.33 -9.41
CA TYR A 193 3.57 11.73 -9.08
C TYR A 193 2.62 11.91 -7.88
N LEU A 194 1.46 11.23 -7.88
CA LEU A 194 0.52 11.29 -6.77
C LEU A 194 1.09 10.70 -5.48
N LYS A 195 1.82 9.58 -5.53
CA LYS A 195 2.49 9.01 -4.34
C LYS A 195 3.43 10.00 -3.66
N ILE A 196 4.14 10.80 -4.45
CA ILE A 196 5.06 11.82 -3.94
C ILE A 196 4.27 13.03 -3.42
N LYS A 197 3.30 13.53 -4.19
CA LYS A 197 2.47 14.69 -3.82
C LYS A 197 1.67 14.47 -2.54
N LEU A 198 1.21 13.23 -2.32
CA LEU A 198 0.41 12.84 -1.18
C LEU A 198 1.26 12.24 -0.04
N SER A 199 2.59 12.27 -0.14
CA SER A 199 3.49 11.61 0.82
C SER A 199 3.38 12.15 2.26
N TYR A 200 2.99 13.41 2.42
CA TYR A 200 2.84 14.09 3.71
C TYR A 200 1.45 13.99 4.31
N VAL A 201 0.48 13.46 3.55
CA VAL A 201 -0.91 13.32 4.00
C VAL A 201 -1.04 12.63 5.36
N PRO A 202 -0.32 11.51 5.64
CA PRO A 202 -0.48 10.83 6.93
C PRO A 202 -0.14 11.72 8.13
N PHE A 203 0.93 12.50 8.05
CA PHE A 203 1.41 13.33 9.14
C PHE A 203 0.61 14.63 9.25
N LEU A 204 0.33 15.28 8.12
CA LEU A 204 -0.55 16.45 8.11
C LEU A 204 -1.96 16.12 8.66
N PHE A 205 -2.44 14.90 8.41
CA PHE A 205 -3.69 14.44 9.00
C PHE A 205 -3.60 14.34 10.52
N LEU A 206 -2.54 13.75 11.07
CA LEU A 206 -2.35 13.68 12.52
C LEU A 206 -2.22 15.08 13.14
N ASP A 207 -1.46 15.98 12.53
CA ASP A 207 -1.26 17.35 13.03
C ASP A 207 -2.56 18.18 13.02
N ARG A 208 -3.45 17.98 12.03
CA ARG A 208 -4.66 18.82 11.85
C ARG A 208 -5.95 18.18 12.35
N TYR A 209 -6.01 16.88 12.55
CA TYR A 209 -7.29 16.20 12.76
C TYR A 209 -8.01 16.66 14.04
N ASP A 210 -9.23 17.12 13.87
CA ASP A 210 -10.21 17.39 14.93
C ASP A 210 -11.56 16.83 14.47
N ALA A 211 -12.17 15.93 15.25
CA ALA A 211 -13.44 15.32 14.87
C ALA A 211 -14.58 16.33 14.72
N ASN A 212 -14.55 17.44 15.45
CA ASN A 212 -15.58 18.48 15.38
C ASN A 212 -15.48 19.29 14.09
N LEU A 213 -14.27 19.42 13.55
CA LEU A 213 -13.99 20.23 12.35
C LEU A 213 -13.89 19.39 11.07
N ALA A 214 -13.62 18.09 11.17
CA ALA A 214 -13.43 17.19 10.02
C ALA A 214 -14.65 17.08 9.08
N GLY A 215 -15.84 17.50 9.52
CA GLY A 215 -17.04 17.60 8.67
C GLY A 215 -17.12 18.88 7.83
N SER A 216 -16.34 19.92 8.16
CA SER A 216 -16.44 21.24 7.55
C SER A 216 -15.71 21.36 6.21
N SER A 217 -16.31 22.05 5.24
CA SER A 217 -15.65 22.37 3.97
C SER A 217 -14.41 23.25 4.15
N LYS A 218 -14.43 24.14 5.16
CA LYS A 218 -13.31 25.02 5.50
C LYS A 218 -12.09 24.22 5.94
N PHE A 219 -12.29 23.23 6.80
CA PHE A 219 -11.23 22.32 7.26
C PHE A 219 -10.51 21.66 6.09
N TRP A 220 -11.27 21.05 5.16
CA TRP A 220 -10.67 20.38 4.00
C TRP A 220 -9.98 21.36 3.04
N SER A 221 -10.52 22.57 2.88
CA SER A 221 -9.89 23.62 2.08
C SER A 221 -8.51 23.99 2.64
N GLU A 222 -8.44 24.26 3.94
CA GLU A 222 -7.20 24.60 4.65
C GLU A 222 -6.20 23.44 4.61
N PHE A 223 -6.65 22.22 4.90
CA PHE A 223 -5.83 21.00 4.82
C PHE A 223 -5.13 20.86 3.47
N PHE A 224 -5.89 20.97 2.37
CA PHE A 224 -5.29 20.81 1.04
C PHE A 224 -4.47 22.02 0.60
N ASN A 225 -4.75 23.22 1.12
CA ASN A 225 -3.92 24.39 0.87
C ASN A 225 -2.53 24.20 1.51
N GLU A 226 -2.49 23.77 2.77
CA GLU A 226 -1.24 23.48 3.47
C GLU A 226 -0.48 22.31 2.84
N LEU A 227 -1.18 21.25 2.41
CA LEU A 227 -0.55 20.18 1.63
C LEU A 227 0.12 20.72 0.35
N ASN A 228 -0.47 21.70 -0.33
CA ASN A 228 0.16 22.33 -1.48
C ASN A 228 1.38 23.17 -1.08
N GLN A 229 1.32 23.91 0.03
CA GLN A 229 2.46 24.67 0.54
C GLN A 229 3.64 23.75 0.90
N LEU A 230 3.39 22.66 1.63
CA LEU A 230 4.39 21.63 1.94
C LEU A 230 5.05 21.08 0.68
N ASN A 231 4.25 20.81 -0.36
CA ASN A 231 4.75 20.35 -1.66
C ASN A 231 5.58 21.41 -2.40
N ILE A 232 5.23 22.69 -2.28
CA ILE A 232 5.99 23.80 -2.89
C ILE A 232 7.36 23.93 -2.23
N VAL A 233 7.41 23.93 -0.89
CA VAL A 233 8.64 24.06 -0.12
C VAL A 233 9.54 22.82 -0.26
N SER A 234 8.94 21.66 -0.53
CA SER A 234 9.68 20.41 -0.77
C SER A 234 10.21 20.26 -2.20
N LYS A 235 10.00 21.24 -3.09
CA LYS A 235 10.54 21.20 -4.45
C LYS A 235 12.08 21.19 -4.42
N GLY A 236 12.70 20.37 -5.27
CA GLY A 236 14.16 20.24 -5.35
C GLY A 236 14.71 19.01 -4.63
N ASN A 237 15.59 19.19 -3.65
CA ASN A 237 16.34 18.08 -3.03
C ASN A 237 15.44 17.12 -2.23
N SER A 238 14.51 17.64 -1.43
CA SER A 238 13.56 16.81 -0.68
C SER A 238 12.63 16.00 -1.60
N PHE A 239 12.19 16.59 -2.72
CA PHE A 239 11.47 15.86 -3.77
C PHE A 239 12.31 14.72 -4.36
N LYS A 240 13.57 14.98 -4.74
CA LYS A 240 14.48 13.94 -5.26
C LYS A 240 14.68 12.82 -4.24
N LYS A 241 14.83 13.15 -2.95
CA LYS A 241 14.94 12.16 -1.86
C LYS A 241 13.69 11.31 -1.73
N ASN A 242 12.50 11.92 -1.78
CA ASN A 242 11.23 11.19 -1.75
C ASN A 242 11.08 10.24 -2.95
N VAL A 243 11.44 10.69 -4.16
CA VAL A 243 11.50 9.84 -5.37
C VAL A 243 12.42 8.65 -5.15
N MET A 244 13.63 8.88 -4.63
CA MET A 244 14.62 7.83 -4.41
C MET A 244 14.21 6.84 -3.31
N ILE A 245 13.54 7.29 -2.24
CA ILE A 245 12.96 6.42 -1.21
C ILE A 245 11.88 5.51 -1.84
N GLU A 246 11.04 6.07 -2.70
CA GLU A 246 10.02 5.30 -3.41
C GLU A 246 10.63 4.26 -4.35
N LEU A 247 11.62 4.66 -5.16
CA LEU A 247 12.31 3.74 -6.08
C LEU A 247 13.11 2.68 -5.33
N GLY A 248 13.85 3.05 -4.30
CA GLY A 248 14.65 2.12 -3.49
C GLY A 248 13.79 1.05 -2.84
N GLY A 249 12.63 1.42 -2.29
CA GLY A 249 11.73 0.41 -1.74
C GLY A 249 11.02 -0.43 -2.80
N ASP A 250 10.79 0.08 -4.02
CA ASP A 250 10.28 -0.76 -5.12
C ASP A 250 11.33 -1.78 -5.58
N VAL A 251 12.60 -1.38 -5.68
CA VAL A 251 13.71 -2.30 -5.97
C VAL A 251 13.84 -3.37 -4.89
N ALA A 252 13.74 -2.99 -3.61
CA ALA A 252 13.75 -3.94 -2.50
C ALA A 252 12.57 -4.92 -2.60
N MET A 253 11.38 -4.45 -2.99
CA MET A 253 10.21 -5.32 -3.17
C MET A 253 10.41 -6.31 -4.32
N THR A 254 10.96 -5.87 -5.46
CA THR A 254 11.28 -6.77 -6.58
C THR A 254 12.26 -7.86 -6.16
N LEU A 255 13.27 -7.52 -5.35
CA LEU A 255 14.21 -8.50 -4.82
C LEU A 255 13.52 -9.51 -3.88
N VAL A 256 12.65 -9.03 -2.99
CA VAL A 256 11.85 -9.88 -2.10
C VAL A 256 10.98 -10.85 -2.90
N GLU A 257 10.29 -10.36 -3.93
CA GLU A 257 9.44 -11.19 -4.79
C GLU A 257 10.25 -12.24 -5.55
N TYR A 258 11.43 -11.85 -6.06
CA TYR A 258 12.34 -12.77 -6.72
C TYR A 258 12.83 -13.88 -5.77
N ILE A 259 13.25 -13.52 -4.55
CA ILE A 259 13.68 -14.50 -3.53
C ILE A 259 12.51 -15.43 -3.15
N ALA A 260 11.32 -14.87 -2.91
CA ALA A 260 10.13 -15.65 -2.59
C ALA A 260 9.78 -16.64 -3.70
N GLN A 261 9.92 -16.25 -4.97
CA GLN A 261 9.73 -17.15 -6.10
C GLN A 261 10.76 -18.29 -6.12
N ARG A 262 12.03 -18.01 -5.81
CA ARG A 262 13.08 -19.05 -5.72
C ARG A 262 12.82 -20.03 -4.58
N ILE A 263 12.40 -19.53 -3.42
CA ILE A 263 11.98 -20.37 -2.28
C ILE A 263 10.78 -21.24 -2.68
N GLN A 264 9.78 -20.66 -3.36
CA GLN A 264 8.60 -21.38 -3.84
C GLN A 264 8.99 -22.55 -4.76
N ILE A 265 9.94 -22.33 -5.67
CA ILE A 265 10.46 -23.39 -6.55
C ILE A 265 11.07 -24.51 -5.71
N GLY A 266 11.85 -24.19 -4.68
CA GLY A 266 12.41 -25.18 -3.76
C GLY A 266 11.34 -26.03 -3.08
N PHE A 267 10.27 -25.41 -2.56
CA PHE A 267 9.13 -26.12 -1.97
C PHE A 267 8.39 -26.98 -3.00
N ASN A 268 8.24 -26.51 -4.24
CA ASN A 268 7.61 -27.30 -5.30
C ASN A 268 8.44 -28.54 -5.64
N VAL A 269 9.77 -28.40 -5.76
CA VAL A 269 10.68 -29.53 -6.02
C VAL A 269 10.64 -30.52 -4.86
N ALA A 270 10.71 -30.04 -3.61
CA ALA A 270 10.59 -30.90 -2.43
C ALA A 270 9.23 -31.60 -2.35
N GLY A 271 8.15 -30.89 -2.69
CA GLY A 271 6.80 -31.44 -2.75
C GLY A 271 6.62 -32.50 -3.83
N LEU A 272 7.33 -32.40 -4.96
CA LEU A 272 7.34 -33.43 -6.02
C LEU A 272 8.19 -34.66 -5.64
N ALA A 273 9.25 -34.45 -4.86
CA ALA A 273 10.11 -35.54 -4.38
C ALA A 273 9.41 -36.42 -3.32
N LEU A 274 8.42 -35.88 -2.63
CA LEU A 274 7.60 -36.59 -1.65
C LEU A 274 6.32 -37.11 -2.30
N SER A 275 5.93 -38.35 -2.00
CA SER A 275 4.72 -38.95 -2.57
C SER A 275 3.45 -38.61 -1.77
N GLY A 276 2.32 -38.58 -2.47
CA GLY A 276 0.98 -38.47 -1.89
C GLY A 276 0.74 -37.21 -1.05
N VAL A 277 0.09 -37.38 0.10
CA VAL A 277 -0.36 -36.28 0.96
C VAL A 277 0.81 -35.43 1.48
N ALA A 278 1.95 -36.05 1.80
CA ALA A 278 3.12 -35.34 2.32
C ALA A 278 3.67 -34.33 1.29
N GLY A 279 3.76 -34.75 0.02
CA GLY A 279 4.17 -33.87 -1.08
C GLY A 279 3.17 -32.74 -1.35
N ALA A 280 1.87 -33.04 -1.27
CA ALA A 280 0.80 -32.05 -1.41
C ALA A 280 0.87 -30.96 -0.32
N VAL A 281 1.08 -31.37 0.95
CA VAL A 281 1.23 -30.46 2.09
C VAL A 281 2.47 -29.58 1.93
N VAL A 282 3.64 -30.15 1.64
CA VAL A 282 4.88 -29.39 1.46
C VAL A 282 4.75 -28.37 0.31
N GLY A 283 4.18 -28.78 -0.82
CA GLY A 283 3.94 -27.89 -1.95
C GLY A 283 2.95 -26.75 -1.64
N ALA A 284 1.89 -27.03 -0.86
CA ALA A 284 0.94 -26.02 -0.40
C ALA A 284 1.56 -25.06 0.64
N SER A 285 2.33 -25.59 1.60
CA SER A 285 3.04 -24.81 2.62
C SER A 285 4.01 -23.82 2.00
N GLY A 286 4.71 -24.21 0.92
CA GLY A 286 5.59 -23.29 0.19
C GLY A 286 4.88 -22.02 -0.24
N TYR A 287 3.68 -22.14 -0.82
CA TYR A 287 2.91 -20.99 -1.29
C TYR A 287 2.51 -20.07 -0.14
N THR A 288 2.07 -20.65 0.97
CA THR A 288 1.65 -19.90 2.15
C THR A 288 2.83 -19.18 2.82
N VAL A 289 3.97 -19.87 3.00
CA VAL A 289 5.17 -19.30 3.62
C VAL A 289 5.72 -18.15 2.77
N THR A 290 5.85 -18.35 1.46
CA THR A 290 6.39 -17.32 0.57
C THR A 290 5.48 -16.11 0.49
N ARG A 291 4.16 -16.30 0.40
CA ARG A 291 3.19 -15.19 0.44
C ARG A 291 3.18 -14.45 1.77
N GLY A 292 3.27 -15.16 2.89
CA GLY A 292 3.39 -14.56 4.22
C GLY A 292 4.66 -13.71 4.35
N ALA A 293 5.81 -14.22 3.87
CA ALA A 293 7.06 -13.49 3.86
C ALA A 293 7.00 -12.23 2.99
N VAL A 294 6.38 -12.32 1.80
CA VAL A 294 6.19 -11.18 0.90
C VAL A 294 5.33 -10.09 1.55
N GLU A 295 4.22 -10.44 2.20
CA GLU A 295 3.37 -9.45 2.89
C GLU A 295 4.12 -8.77 4.06
N VAL A 296 4.86 -9.54 4.87
CA VAL A 296 5.68 -8.97 5.95
C VAL A 296 6.73 -8.00 5.39
N ALA A 297 7.48 -8.43 4.37
CA ALA A 297 8.51 -7.61 3.76
C ALA A 297 7.93 -6.35 3.10
N GLN A 298 6.79 -6.46 2.41
CA GLN A 298 6.08 -5.31 1.85
C GLN A 298 5.74 -4.27 2.91
N ARG A 299 5.32 -4.71 4.10
CA ARG A 299 4.96 -3.83 5.21
C ARG A 299 6.17 -3.19 5.85
N VAL A 300 7.24 -3.96 6.05
CA VAL A 300 8.54 -3.43 6.51
C VAL A 300 9.05 -2.35 5.55
N ILE A 301 8.99 -2.59 4.24
CA ILE A 301 9.39 -1.61 3.21
C ILE A 301 8.48 -0.38 3.24
N MET A 302 7.15 -0.56 3.35
CA MET A 302 6.21 0.57 3.46
C MET A 302 6.47 1.42 4.71
N PHE A 303 6.75 0.79 5.85
CA PHE A 303 7.08 1.48 7.08
C PHE A 303 8.41 2.23 6.99
N ALA A 304 9.42 1.65 6.34
CA ALA A 304 10.68 2.33 6.04
C ALA A 304 10.48 3.56 5.15
N LYS A 305 9.68 3.43 4.08
CA LYS A 305 9.29 4.56 3.22
C LYS A 305 8.55 5.63 4.02
N LEU A 306 7.62 5.24 4.89
CA LEU A 306 6.85 6.15 5.73
C LEU A 306 7.75 6.91 6.71
N THR A 307 8.73 6.23 7.31
CA THR A 307 9.73 6.84 8.21
C THR A 307 10.54 7.91 7.48
N GLY A 308 11.07 7.59 6.30
CA GLY A 308 11.82 8.57 5.50
C GLY A 308 10.96 9.77 5.09
N LYS A 309 9.68 9.55 4.78
CA LYS A 309 8.72 10.63 4.50
C LYS A 309 8.40 11.47 5.74
N CYS A 310 8.38 10.90 6.93
CA CYS A 310 8.20 11.64 8.19
C CYS A 310 9.33 12.65 8.40
N VAL A 311 10.58 12.22 8.19
CA VAL A 311 11.76 13.10 8.28
C VAL A 311 11.65 14.26 7.28
N LEU A 312 11.29 13.96 6.02
CA LEU A 312 11.08 14.99 5.00
C LEU A 312 9.89 15.91 5.32
N TYR A 313 8.81 15.38 5.89
CA TYR A 313 7.65 16.15 6.33
C TYR A 313 8.04 17.16 7.39
N ARG A 314 8.71 16.74 8.47
CA ARG A 314 9.09 17.62 9.58
C ARG A 314 10.01 18.74 9.14
N TYR A 315 10.89 18.46 8.18
CA TYR A 315 11.70 19.49 7.54
C TYR A 315 10.86 20.49 6.75
N ALA A 316 9.92 20.00 5.92
CA ALA A 316 9.03 20.86 5.14
C ALA A 316 8.12 21.71 6.04
N TYR A 317 7.61 21.13 7.13
CA TYR A 317 6.78 21.79 8.13
C TYR A 317 7.56 22.90 8.84
N LYS A 318 8.82 22.63 9.25
CA LYS A 318 9.72 23.64 9.84
C LYS A 318 9.95 24.85 8.97
N ASN A 319 10.09 24.65 7.67
CA ASN A 319 10.31 25.75 6.74
C ASN A 319 9.05 26.61 6.54
N ILE A 320 7.85 26.10 6.81
CA ILE A 320 6.59 26.85 6.66
C ILE A 320 6.19 27.50 7.99
N HIS A 321 6.32 26.77 9.10
CA HIS A 321 5.75 27.15 10.39
C HIS A 321 6.81 27.56 11.43
N GLY A 322 8.10 27.37 11.16
CA GLY A 322 9.19 27.60 12.13
C GLY A 322 9.37 26.48 13.16
N GLU A 323 8.41 25.57 13.26
CA GLU A 323 8.39 24.42 14.19
C GLU A 323 8.46 23.10 13.42
N THR A 324 8.94 22.01 14.01
CA THR A 324 9.15 20.76 13.26
C THR A 324 7.86 19.95 13.03
N HIS A 325 6.79 20.23 13.76
CA HIS A 325 5.49 19.54 13.73
C HIS A 325 4.53 20.28 14.68
N HIS A 326 3.23 19.96 14.61
CA HIS A 326 2.24 20.38 15.62
C HIS A 326 1.81 19.19 16.47
N ILE A 327 2.06 19.24 17.78
CA ILE A 327 1.61 18.20 18.72
C ILE A 327 0.10 18.33 18.88
N ASN A 328 -0.64 17.43 18.23
CA ASN A 328 -2.09 17.42 18.31
C ASN A 328 -2.58 16.71 19.58
N GLU A 329 -2.80 17.51 20.64
CA GLU A 329 -3.31 17.02 21.93
C GLU A 329 -4.64 16.26 21.79
N TYR A 330 -5.50 16.67 20.86
CA TYR A 330 -6.77 15.98 20.61
C TYR A 330 -6.52 14.53 20.17
N VAL A 331 -5.64 14.31 19.19
CA VAL A 331 -5.30 12.96 18.71
C VAL A 331 -4.73 12.10 19.84
N TYR A 332 -3.83 12.64 20.66
CA TYR A 332 -3.25 11.90 21.78
C TYR A 332 -4.23 11.64 22.93
N SER A 333 -5.28 12.47 23.08
CA SER A 333 -6.36 12.24 24.04
C SER A 333 -7.26 11.05 23.66
N LEU A 334 -7.23 10.59 22.41
CA LEU A 334 -8.01 9.44 21.91
C LEU A 334 -7.44 8.08 22.34
N LYS A 335 -6.50 8.04 23.30
CA LYS A 335 -5.89 6.80 23.79
C LYS A 335 -6.83 5.88 24.54
#